data_AF-A0A1Z9TL09-F1
#
_entry.id   AF-A0A1Z9TL09-F1
#
_cell.length_a   1.000
_cell.length_b   1.000
_cell.length_c   1.000
_cell.angle_alpha   90.00
_cell.angle_beta   90.00
_cell.angle_gamma   90.00
#
_symmetry.space_group_name_H-M   'P 1'
#
loop_
_entity.id
_entity.type
_entity.pdbx_description
1 polymer ?
#
loop_
_entity_poly.entity_id
_entity_poly.type
_entity_poly.pdbx_seq_one_letter_code
_entity_poly.pdbx_strand_id
1 'polypeptide(L)'
;MKQIPIKNIELLKRLDSFATILYQLPHTFRSLPKPDITFATLKTLMADANFVGYPKTHNYQSYEGDVAFTRSGQYKKRLRTEKYFFLKYMQYGMGEHYQQHEKWYYDTLTVMPPRWGNTGWHNSKNKGRNYIRFIHNAGSGYSISVKEKKQVTVKDQRRGNMGAGNWTCVAGHMGKDGKTWFADHNTGSRPRAVIDVSIPERYSEEWDSAIKFITEY
;
A
#
# COMPACT_ATOMS: atom_id res chain seq x y z
N MET A 1 -12.87 -0.23 -1.82
CA MET A 1 -11.89 -0.23 -0.70
C MET A 1 -12.66 -0.45 0.59
N LYS A 2 -12.17 -1.32 1.47
CA LYS A 2 -12.67 -1.56 2.83
C LYS A 2 -11.49 -1.60 3.81
N GLN A 3 -11.65 -1.04 5.01
CA GLN A 3 -10.70 -1.24 6.10
C GLN A 3 -10.99 -2.60 6.75
N ILE A 4 -9.97 -3.40 7.01
CA ILE A 4 -10.10 -4.70 7.69
C ILE A 4 -9.22 -4.72 8.95
N PRO A 5 -9.66 -5.38 10.04
CA PRO A 5 -8.82 -5.55 11.22
C PRO A 5 -7.69 -6.54 10.91
N ILE A 6 -6.51 -6.32 11.49
CA ILE A 6 -5.43 -7.30 11.49
C ILE A 6 -5.48 -8.01 12.85
N LYS A 7 -5.91 -9.27 12.87
CA LYS A 7 -5.93 -10.09 14.08
C LYS A 7 -4.71 -11.00 14.19
N ASN A 8 -4.04 -11.25 13.06
CA ASN A 8 -2.90 -12.15 13.01
C ASN A 8 -1.63 -11.52 13.62
N ILE A 9 -1.24 -12.01 14.80
CA ILE A 9 -0.10 -11.48 15.57
C ILE A 9 1.23 -11.73 14.85
N GLU A 10 1.39 -12.88 14.20
CA GLU A 10 2.63 -13.21 13.49
C GLU A 10 2.83 -12.30 12.27
N LEU A 11 1.76 -12.03 11.53
CA LEU A 11 1.77 -11.03 10.46
C LEU A 11 2.11 -9.64 11.00
N LEU A 12 1.54 -9.22 12.14
CA LEU A 12 1.87 -7.92 12.75
C LEU A 12 3.36 -7.80 13.10
N LYS A 13 3.96 -8.84 13.69
CA LYS A 13 5.41 -8.86 13.99
C LYS A 13 6.26 -8.70 12.73
N ARG A 14 5.87 -9.37 11.63
CA ARG A 14 6.56 -9.26 10.34
C ARG A 14 6.41 -7.87 9.75
N LEU A 15 5.20 -7.30 9.81
CA LEU A 15 4.92 -5.94 9.39
C LEU A 15 5.77 -4.93 10.17
N ASP A 16 5.87 -5.07 11.50
CA ASP A 16 6.71 -4.21 12.35
C ASP A 16 8.20 -4.28 11.98
N SER A 17 8.73 -5.49 11.74
CA SER A 17 10.12 -5.65 11.24
C SER A 17 10.31 -4.94 9.90
N PHE A 18 9.37 -5.14 8.98
CA PHE A 18 9.46 -4.58 7.64
C PHE A 18 9.37 -3.05 7.66
N ALA A 19 8.42 -2.47 8.39
CA ALA A 19 8.31 -1.03 8.56
C ALA A 19 9.56 -0.43 9.22
N THR A 20 10.12 -1.08 10.25
CA THR A 20 11.36 -0.65 10.91
C THR A 20 12.49 -0.50 9.89
N ILE A 21 12.65 -1.49 9.00
CA ILE A 21 13.69 -1.47 7.98
C ILE A 21 13.40 -0.37 6.95
N LEU A 22 12.14 -0.22 6.52
CA LEU A 22 11.76 0.84 5.60
C LEU A 22 12.13 2.23 6.14
N TYR A 23 11.85 2.52 7.42
CA TYR A 23 12.19 3.81 8.02
C TYR A 23 13.69 4.03 8.29
N GLN A 24 14.48 2.95 8.37
CA GLN A 24 15.93 3.04 8.54
C GLN A 24 16.67 3.33 7.23
N LEU A 25 16.00 3.19 6.09
CA LEU A 25 16.60 3.47 4.79
C LEU A 25 16.74 4.98 4.57
N PRO A 26 17.79 5.42 3.85
CA PRO A 26 17.88 6.81 3.45
C PRO A 26 16.71 7.16 2.53
N HIS A 27 16.07 8.30 2.80
CA HIS A 27 14.99 8.83 1.99
C HIS A 27 15.32 10.24 1.49
N THR A 28 14.96 10.53 0.26
CA THR A 28 15.01 11.89 -0.30
C THR A 28 13.62 12.31 -0.69
N PHE A 29 13.19 13.48 -0.25
CA PHE A 29 11.83 13.97 -0.44
C PHE A 29 11.85 15.45 -0.86
N ARG A 30 10.84 15.91 -1.62
CA ARG A 30 10.71 17.31 -2.05
C ARG A 30 9.46 18.00 -1.51
N SER A 31 9.63 18.99 -0.63
CA SER A 31 8.51 19.67 0.06
C SER A 31 7.55 20.41 -0.88
N LEU A 32 8.02 20.73 -2.08
CA LEU A 32 7.27 21.40 -3.13
C LEU A 32 7.39 20.64 -4.47
N PRO A 33 6.36 20.67 -5.32
CA PRO A 33 5.05 21.27 -5.08
C PRO A 33 4.25 20.53 -3.99
N LYS A 34 3.27 21.22 -3.39
CA LYS A 34 2.38 20.59 -2.41
C LYS A 34 1.59 19.44 -3.07
N PRO A 35 1.15 18.44 -2.29
CA PRO A 35 0.30 17.36 -2.80
C PRO A 35 -0.95 17.89 -3.50
N ASP A 36 -1.18 17.45 -4.74
CA ASP A 36 -2.43 17.68 -5.45
C ASP A 36 -3.20 16.38 -5.59
N ILE A 37 -4.08 16.18 -4.62
CA ILE A 37 -5.03 15.06 -4.54
C ILE A 37 -6.47 15.59 -4.56
N THR A 38 -6.67 16.76 -5.18
CA THR A 38 -7.98 17.39 -5.25
C THR A 38 -8.89 16.63 -6.21
N PHE A 39 -10.21 16.79 -6.02
CA PHE A 39 -11.20 16.26 -6.95
C PHE A 39 -11.19 16.95 -8.30
N ALA A 40 -10.74 18.20 -8.37
CA ALA A 40 -10.56 18.91 -9.64
C ALA A 40 -9.53 18.18 -10.50
N THR A 41 -8.38 17.86 -9.92
CA THR A 41 -7.32 17.11 -10.61
C THR A 41 -7.76 15.70 -10.96
N LEU A 42 -8.50 15.02 -10.06
CA LEU A 42 -9.11 13.73 -10.39
C LEU A 42 -10.00 13.81 -11.63
N LYS A 43 -10.90 14.81 -11.72
CA LYS A 43 -11.79 14.99 -12.89
C LYS A 43 -10.99 15.18 -14.18
N THR A 44 -9.92 15.97 -14.13
CA THR A 44 -9.02 16.16 -15.28
C THR A 44 -8.37 14.84 -15.71
N LEU A 45 -7.89 14.04 -14.76
CA LEU A 45 -7.27 12.74 -15.04
C LEU A 45 -8.28 11.70 -15.54
N MET A 46 -9.54 11.75 -15.07
CA MET A 46 -10.62 10.88 -15.56
C MET A 46 -11.03 11.21 -17.00
N ALA A 47 -10.90 12.46 -17.42
CA ALA A 47 -11.17 12.89 -18.80
C ALA A 47 -10.00 12.59 -19.76
N ASP A 48 -8.81 12.28 -19.23
CA ASP A 48 -7.62 11.96 -20.02
C ASP A 48 -7.66 10.51 -20.52
N ALA A 49 -8.01 10.33 -21.79
CA ALA A 49 -8.04 9.01 -22.44
C ALA A 49 -6.68 8.30 -22.43
N ASN A 50 -5.59 9.06 -22.40
CA ASN A 50 -4.21 8.58 -22.45
C ASN A 50 -3.63 8.27 -21.06
N PHE A 51 -4.39 8.45 -19.99
CA PHE A 51 -3.94 8.06 -18.65
C PHE A 51 -3.74 6.54 -18.59
N VAL A 52 -2.52 6.10 -18.26
CA VAL A 52 -2.09 4.68 -18.26
C VAL A 52 -2.11 4.03 -16.88
N GLY A 53 -2.75 4.67 -15.91
CA GLY A 53 -3.03 4.08 -14.61
C GLY A 53 -2.00 4.27 -13.51
N TYR A 54 -0.85 4.88 -13.83
CA TYR A 54 0.20 5.27 -12.89
C TYR A 54 0.07 6.74 -12.48
N PRO A 55 0.46 7.10 -11.25
CA PRO A 55 0.37 8.49 -10.81
C PRO A 55 1.39 9.37 -11.54
N LYS A 56 0.90 10.46 -12.16
CA LYS A 56 1.75 11.45 -12.85
C LYS A 56 2.63 12.26 -11.90
N THR A 57 2.13 12.53 -10.70
CA THR A 57 2.84 13.27 -9.65
C THR A 57 2.70 12.51 -8.35
N HIS A 58 3.82 12.28 -7.68
CA HIS A 58 3.84 11.63 -6.38
C HIS A 58 5.01 12.18 -5.56
N ASN A 59 4.94 11.96 -4.26
CA ASN A 59 6.02 12.29 -3.36
C ASN A 59 6.10 11.24 -2.25
N TYR A 60 6.84 10.21 -2.58
CA TYR A 60 7.23 9.10 -1.74
C TYR A 60 8.55 8.54 -2.28
N GLN A 61 9.24 7.78 -1.44
CA GLN A 61 10.36 6.95 -1.89
C GLN A 61 9.82 5.54 -2.18
N SER A 62 9.98 5.05 -3.42
CA SER A 62 9.63 3.66 -3.77
C SER A 62 10.76 2.70 -3.49
N TYR A 63 10.36 1.49 -3.13
CA TYR A 63 11.19 0.31 -2.89
C TYR A 63 10.62 -0.93 -3.61
N GLU A 64 9.66 -0.78 -4.52
CA GLU A 64 9.09 -1.89 -5.31
C GLU A 64 10.17 -2.60 -6.13
N GLY A 65 11.06 -1.84 -6.76
CA GLY A 65 12.19 -2.35 -7.55
C GLY A 65 13.36 -2.91 -6.72
N ASP A 66 14.35 -3.47 -7.42
CA ASP A 66 15.44 -4.26 -6.80
C ASP A 66 16.57 -3.44 -6.17
N VAL A 67 16.61 -2.12 -6.38
CA VAL A 67 17.77 -1.31 -6.01
C VAL A 67 17.35 -0.05 -5.26
N ALA A 68 17.16 -0.18 -3.95
CA ALA A 68 17.30 0.97 -3.07
C ALA A 68 18.75 1.48 -3.18
N PHE A 69 18.94 2.75 -3.52
CA PHE A 69 20.27 3.38 -3.46
C PHE A 69 20.64 3.59 -2.00
N THR A 70 21.30 2.60 -1.38
CA THR A 70 21.78 2.70 0.00
C THR A 70 23.30 2.74 0.00
N ARG A 71 23.88 3.65 0.80
CA ARG A 71 25.34 3.78 0.96
C ARG A 71 26.00 2.55 1.62
N SER A 72 25.23 1.70 2.31
CA SER A 72 25.76 0.46 2.91
C SER A 72 25.05 -0.79 2.39
N GLY A 73 25.83 -1.84 2.11
CA GLY A 73 25.31 -3.13 1.60
C GLY A 73 24.46 -3.90 2.60
N GLN A 74 24.61 -3.65 3.91
CA GLN A 74 23.86 -4.36 4.95
C GLN A 74 22.37 -4.01 4.94
N TYR A 75 21.99 -2.73 4.83
CA TYR A 75 20.58 -2.34 4.77
C TYR A 75 19.91 -2.81 3.48
N LYS A 76 20.63 -2.80 2.35
CA LYS A 76 20.15 -3.37 1.09
C LYS A 76 19.86 -4.87 1.23
N LYS A 77 20.76 -5.62 1.87
CA LYS A 77 20.58 -7.06 2.13
C LYS A 77 19.36 -7.29 3.01
N ARG A 78 19.22 -6.55 4.13
CA ARG A 78 18.06 -6.65 5.03
C ARG A 78 16.74 -6.37 4.33
N LEU A 79 16.66 -5.28 3.55
CA LEU A 79 15.45 -4.96 2.78
C LEU A 79 15.10 -6.07 1.78
N ARG A 80 16.09 -6.57 1.02
CA ARG A 80 15.87 -7.66 0.05
C ARG A 80 15.36 -8.92 0.75
N THR A 81 15.96 -9.27 1.88
CA THR A 81 15.57 -10.43 2.69
C THR A 81 14.13 -10.29 3.19
N GLU A 82 13.74 -9.13 3.68
CA GLU A 82 12.40 -8.88 4.22
C GLU A 82 11.34 -8.81 3.12
N LYS A 83 11.64 -8.14 2.00
CA LYS A 83 10.82 -8.19 0.78
C LYS A 83 10.56 -9.64 0.37
N TYR A 84 11.61 -10.45 0.30
CA TYR A 84 11.51 -11.85 -0.09
C TYR A 84 10.67 -12.66 0.88
N PHE A 85 10.97 -12.62 2.18
CA PHE A 85 10.27 -13.43 3.17
C PHE A 85 8.83 -13.00 3.37
N PHE A 86 8.53 -11.70 3.35
CA PHE A 86 7.15 -11.22 3.45
C PHE A 86 6.35 -11.61 2.20
N LEU A 87 6.94 -11.53 1.00
CA LEU A 87 6.25 -11.98 -0.21
C LEU A 87 6.05 -13.50 -0.21
N LYS A 88 7.06 -14.28 0.20
CA LYS A 88 6.93 -15.74 0.34
C LYS A 88 5.92 -16.13 1.40
N TYR A 89 5.78 -15.34 2.45
CA TYR A 89 4.72 -15.50 3.43
C TYR A 89 3.34 -15.32 2.78
N MET A 90 3.13 -14.27 1.98
CA MET A 90 1.89 -14.11 1.22
C MET A 90 1.66 -15.22 0.18
N GLN A 91 2.73 -15.70 -0.47
CA GLN A 91 2.65 -16.72 -1.52
C GLN A 91 2.42 -18.14 -0.99
N TYR A 92 2.98 -18.50 0.18
CA TYR A 92 3.03 -19.88 0.67
C TYR A 92 2.91 -20.04 2.19
N GLY A 93 2.91 -18.95 2.96
CA GLY A 93 2.98 -18.99 4.43
C GLY A 93 1.67 -18.63 5.15
N MET A 94 0.65 -18.18 4.42
CA MET A 94 -0.69 -17.93 4.96
C MET A 94 -1.52 -19.21 4.82
N GLY A 95 -1.76 -19.90 5.94
CA GLY A 95 -2.82 -20.92 6.09
C GLY A 95 -2.95 -22.02 5.03
N GLU A 96 -4.18 -22.53 4.88
CA GLU A 96 -4.55 -23.66 4.00
C GLU A 96 -4.30 -23.37 2.50
N HIS A 97 -4.25 -24.44 1.70
CA HIS A 97 -3.85 -24.47 0.28
C HIS A 97 -4.45 -23.37 -0.62
N TYR A 98 -5.65 -22.85 -0.33
CA TYR A 98 -6.35 -21.87 -1.16
C TYR A 98 -5.89 -20.42 -0.97
N GLN A 99 -5.05 -20.12 0.03
CA GLN A 99 -4.50 -18.77 0.27
C GLN A 99 -3.19 -18.55 -0.49
N GLN A 100 -2.55 -19.66 -0.86
CA GLN A 100 -1.19 -19.70 -1.35
C GLN A 100 -1.18 -19.62 -2.88
N HIS A 101 -0.64 -18.53 -3.42
CA HIS A 101 -0.51 -18.38 -4.87
C HIS A 101 0.79 -17.66 -5.24
N GLU A 102 1.57 -18.23 -6.16
CA GLU A 102 2.84 -17.64 -6.61
C GLU A 102 2.70 -16.28 -7.33
N LYS A 103 1.46 -15.87 -7.63
CA LYS A 103 1.15 -14.64 -8.37
C LYS A 103 0.93 -13.44 -7.47
N TRP A 104 1.05 -13.58 -6.16
CA TRP A 104 1.19 -12.42 -5.28
C TRP A 104 2.46 -11.64 -5.64
N TYR A 105 2.37 -10.31 -5.66
CA TYR A 105 3.46 -9.39 -5.94
C TYR A 105 3.32 -8.09 -5.14
N TYR A 106 4.41 -7.32 -5.01
CA TYR A 106 4.33 -5.96 -4.49
C TYR A 106 3.86 -5.01 -5.58
N ASP A 107 2.71 -4.36 -5.38
CA ASP A 107 2.28 -3.26 -6.27
C ASP A 107 2.77 -1.91 -5.76
N THR A 108 2.85 -1.73 -4.44
CA THR A 108 3.36 -0.50 -3.83
C THR A 108 4.19 -0.84 -2.61
N LEU A 109 5.41 -0.33 -2.55
CA LEU A 109 6.27 -0.44 -1.36
C LEU A 109 6.96 0.90 -1.17
N THR A 110 6.39 1.75 -0.33
CA THR A 110 6.79 3.16 -0.29
C THR A 110 6.89 3.71 1.12
N VAL A 111 7.74 4.73 1.28
CA VAL A 111 7.76 5.60 2.47
C VAL A 111 7.43 7.02 2.04
N MET A 112 6.42 7.59 2.67
CA MET A 112 5.94 8.94 2.46
C MET A 112 6.53 9.89 3.51
N PRO A 113 7.02 11.07 3.11
CA PRO A 113 7.49 12.07 4.06
C PRO A 113 6.37 12.57 4.96
N PRO A 114 6.71 13.09 6.15
CA PRO A 114 5.78 13.85 6.99
C PRO A 114 5.10 14.99 6.21
N ARG A 115 3.84 15.29 6.56
CA ARG A 115 3.01 16.45 6.16
C ARG A 115 2.61 16.54 4.68
N TRP A 116 3.45 16.11 3.76
CA TRP A 116 3.27 16.34 2.31
C TRP A 116 3.57 15.09 1.47
N GLY A 117 3.63 13.91 2.09
CA GLY A 117 3.74 12.65 1.38
C GLY A 117 2.44 12.26 0.68
N ASN A 118 2.51 11.79 -0.56
CA ASN A 118 1.33 11.39 -1.34
C ASN A 118 1.70 10.45 -2.49
N THR A 119 0.77 9.57 -2.91
CA THR A 119 0.94 8.80 -4.15
C THR A 119 0.42 9.47 -5.41
N GLY A 120 -0.33 10.58 -5.29
CA GLY A 120 -1.15 11.09 -6.40
C GLY A 120 -2.28 10.14 -6.78
N TRP A 121 -3.12 10.57 -7.72
CA TRP A 121 -4.23 9.75 -8.25
C TRP A 121 -3.72 8.70 -9.23
N HIS A 122 -4.12 7.43 -9.02
CA HIS A 122 -3.84 6.31 -9.90
C HIS A 122 -5.06 5.37 -9.99
N ASN A 123 -5.15 4.54 -11.05
CA ASN A 123 -6.34 3.71 -11.28
C ASN A 123 -6.07 2.28 -11.76
N SER A 124 -4.82 1.83 -11.84
CA SER A 124 -4.45 0.46 -12.22
C SER A 124 -4.99 0.01 -13.60
N LYS A 125 -5.35 0.97 -14.49
CA LYS A 125 -5.78 0.68 -15.85
C LYS A 125 -4.78 -0.26 -16.54
N ASN A 126 -5.29 -1.24 -17.28
CA ASN A 126 -4.52 -2.32 -17.92
C ASN A 126 -3.84 -3.33 -16.97
N LYS A 127 -3.86 -3.11 -15.65
CA LYS A 127 -3.28 -4.01 -14.63
C LYS A 127 -4.30 -4.25 -13.51
N GLY A 128 -5.40 -4.93 -13.85
CA GLY A 128 -6.45 -5.28 -12.89
C GLY A 128 -5.93 -6.14 -11.74
N ARG A 129 -6.24 -5.76 -10.50
CA ARG A 129 -5.71 -6.40 -9.29
C ARG A 129 -6.67 -6.39 -8.11
N ASN A 130 -6.57 -7.43 -7.31
CA ASN A 130 -7.06 -7.45 -5.93
C ASN A 130 -5.88 -7.12 -5.01
N TYR A 131 -6.09 -6.24 -4.03
CA TYR A 131 -5.03 -5.70 -3.20
C TYR A 131 -5.32 -5.80 -1.72
N ILE A 132 -4.23 -5.90 -0.96
CA ILE A 132 -4.19 -5.79 0.49
C ILE A 132 -3.04 -4.84 0.81
N ARG A 133 -3.37 -3.70 1.42
CA ARG A 133 -2.43 -2.62 1.69
C ARG A 133 -2.33 -2.40 3.20
N PHE A 134 -1.14 -2.68 3.73
CA PHE A 134 -0.76 -2.45 5.11
C PHE A 134 -0.06 -1.10 5.22
N ILE A 135 -0.59 -0.23 6.05
CA ILE A 135 -0.15 1.16 6.18
C ILE A 135 0.27 1.37 7.62
N HIS A 136 1.55 1.63 7.85
CA HIS A 136 2.02 2.05 9.16
C HIS A 136 2.11 3.57 9.21
N ASN A 137 1.40 4.20 10.14
CA ASN A 137 1.53 5.63 10.38
C ASN A 137 1.28 5.97 11.86
N ALA A 138 2.29 6.49 12.54
CA ALA A 138 2.14 7.00 13.91
C ALA A 138 1.61 8.45 13.96
N GLY A 139 1.42 9.09 12.80
CA GLY A 139 0.92 10.46 12.63
C GLY A 139 -0.54 10.52 12.17
N SER A 140 -0.80 11.36 11.19
CA SER A 140 -2.10 11.48 10.50
C SER A 140 -1.89 11.15 9.03
N GLY A 141 -2.80 10.38 8.46
CA GLY A 141 -2.84 10.14 7.04
C GLY A 141 -4.17 9.51 6.67
N TYR A 142 -4.39 9.38 5.38
CA TYR A 142 -5.56 8.70 4.86
C TYR A 142 -5.30 8.15 3.48
N SER A 143 -6.09 7.14 3.14
CA SER A 143 -6.25 6.62 1.79
C SER A 143 -7.65 6.96 1.30
N ILE A 144 -7.74 7.37 0.04
CA ILE A 144 -9.01 7.71 -0.61
C ILE A 144 -9.16 6.85 -1.86
N SER A 145 -10.35 6.29 -2.05
CA SER A 145 -10.74 5.58 -3.26
C SER A 145 -12.04 6.15 -3.82
N VAL A 146 -12.12 6.26 -5.13
CA VAL A 146 -13.28 6.78 -5.85
C VAL A 146 -13.67 5.81 -6.96
N LYS A 147 -14.92 5.37 -6.97
CA LYS A 147 -15.50 4.56 -8.06
C LYS A 147 -16.93 5.05 -8.31
N GLU A 148 -17.26 5.36 -9.57
CA GLU A 148 -18.63 5.71 -9.99
C GLU A 148 -19.31 6.75 -9.07
N LYS A 149 -18.58 7.84 -8.77
CA LYS A 149 -18.99 8.94 -7.87
C LYS A 149 -19.05 8.60 -6.37
N LYS A 150 -18.85 7.34 -5.97
CA LYS A 150 -18.74 6.97 -4.56
C LYS A 150 -17.29 7.14 -4.08
N GLN A 151 -17.13 7.96 -3.05
CA GLN A 151 -15.88 8.13 -2.34
C GLN A 151 -15.86 7.25 -1.10
N VAL A 152 -14.74 6.58 -0.87
CA VAL A 152 -14.41 5.94 0.40
C VAL A 152 -13.10 6.53 0.89
N THR A 153 -13.09 7.02 2.13
CA THR A 153 -11.87 7.50 2.78
C THR A 153 -11.63 6.69 4.04
N VAL A 154 -10.45 6.08 4.13
CA VAL A 154 -9.98 5.39 5.32
C VAL A 154 -8.88 6.24 5.94
N LYS A 155 -9.11 6.70 7.18
CA LYS A 155 -8.08 7.38 7.96
C LYS A 155 -7.15 6.35 8.57
N ASP A 156 -5.87 6.70 8.64
CA ASP A 156 -4.90 5.85 9.32
C ASP A 156 -5.29 5.73 10.80
N GLN A 157 -5.39 4.50 11.30
CA GLN A 157 -5.67 4.27 12.71
C GLN A 157 -4.47 4.64 13.58
N ARG A 158 -4.79 5.11 14.78
CA ARG A 158 -3.81 5.36 15.84
C ARG A 158 -4.03 4.33 16.94
N ARG A 159 -2.96 4.00 17.65
CA ARG A 159 -2.93 3.07 18.79
C ARG A 159 -4.21 3.19 19.64
N GLY A 160 -5.07 2.17 19.59
CA GLY A 160 -6.28 2.08 20.43
C GLY A 160 -7.56 1.57 19.75
N ASN A 161 -7.72 1.72 18.42
CA ASN A 161 -9.05 1.48 17.82
C ASN A 161 -9.34 0.04 17.37
N MET A 162 -8.33 -0.75 16.94
CA MET A 162 -8.55 -2.12 16.44
C MET A 162 -7.43 -3.11 16.82
N GLY A 163 -6.73 -2.90 17.94
CA GLY A 163 -5.71 -3.83 18.46
C GLY A 163 -4.36 -3.88 17.69
N ALA A 164 -4.33 -3.44 16.42
CA ALA A 164 -3.15 -3.50 15.56
C ALA A 164 -2.22 -2.26 15.63
N GLY A 165 -2.14 -1.59 16.79
CA GLY A 165 -1.25 -0.45 16.99
C GLY A 165 -1.48 0.70 15.99
N ASN A 166 -0.45 1.04 15.21
CA ASN A 166 -0.47 2.09 14.18
C ASN A 166 -0.66 1.54 12.75
N TRP A 167 -1.10 0.28 12.62
CA TRP A 167 -1.28 -0.40 11.35
C TRP A 167 -2.69 -0.31 10.81
N THR A 168 -2.88 0.35 9.68
CA THR A 168 -4.15 0.33 8.96
C THR A 168 -4.06 -0.70 7.85
N CYS A 169 -5.01 -1.65 7.79
CA CYS A 169 -5.12 -2.54 6.63
C CYS A 169 -6.33 -2.15 5.79
N VAL A 170 -6.10 -1.88 4.51
CA VAL A 170 -7.17 -1.67 3.53
C VAL A 170 -7.08 -2.70 2.43
N ALA A 171 -8.22 -3.30 2.10
CA ALA A 171 -8.35 -4.26 1.02
C ALA A 171 -9.32 -3.74 -0.04
N GLY A 172 -9.08 -4.09 -1.29
CA GLY A 172 -10.02 -3.76 -2.36
C GLY A 172 -9.63 -4.34 -3.71
N HIS A 173 -10.35 -3.88 -4.71
CA HIS A 173 -10.20 -4.28 -6.09
C HIS A 173 -10.04 -3.03 -6.96
N MET A 174 -9.08 -3.05 -7.87
CA MET A 174 -8.92 -2.06 -8.94
C MET A 174 -8.97 -2.81 -10.27
N GLY A 175 -10.05 -2.63 -11.02
CA GLY A 175 -10.27 -3.33 -12.27
C GLY A 175 -9.33 -2.84 -13.38
N LYS A 176 -9.05 -3.70 -14.35
CA LYS A 176 -8.28 -3.34 -15.56
C LYS A 176 -8.91 -2.20 -16.37
N ASP A 177 -10.19 -1.91 -16.14
CA ASP A 177 -10.96 -0.82 -16.76
C ASP A 177 -10.54 0.58 -16.29
N GLY A 178 -9.77 0.70 -15.21
CA GLY A 178 -9.33 1.99 -14.68
C GLY A 178 -10.44 2.84 -14.06
N LYS A 179 -11.61 2.25 -13.72
CA LYS A 179 -12.73 3.02 -13.13
C LYS A 179 -12.58 3.30 -11.64
N THR A 180 -11.69 2.57 -10.98
CA THR A 180 -11.43 2.74 -9.54
C THR A 180 -10.16 3.55 -9.36
N TRP A 181 -10.30 4.77 -8.85
CA TRP A 181 -9.19 5.66 -8.55
C TRP A 181 -8.81 5.55 -7.08
N PHE A 182 -7.52 5.75 -6.82
CA PHE A 182 -6.95 5.68 -5.48
C PHE A 182 -5.89 6.77 -5.32
N ALA A 183 -5.81 7.34 -4.12
CA ALA A 183 -4.69 8.19 -3.70
C ALA A 183 -4.42 8.03 -2.21
N ASP A 184 -3.17 8.23 -1.83
CA ASP A 184 -2.72 8.29 -0.45
C ASP A 184 -2.25 9.69 -0.07
N HIS A 185 -2.44 10.06 1.19
CA HIS A 185 -1.87 11.27 1.75
C HIS A 185 -1.40 11.10 3.19
N ASN A 186 -0.15 11.45 3.44
CA ASN A 186 0.39 11.65 4.77
C ASN A 186 0.33 13.14 5.14
N THR A 187 -0.49 13.47 6.15
CA THR A 187 -0.71 14.84 6.63
C THR A 187 -0.01 15.12 7.96
N GLY A 188 0.41 14.08 8.67
CA GLY A 188 0.98 14.16 10.01
C GLY A 188 2.47 14.44 10.04
N SER A 189 2.99 14.68 11.23
CA SER A 189 4.42 14.96 11.48
C SER A 189 5.33 13.73 11.44
N ARG A 190 4.80 12.53 11.18
CA ARG A 190 5.55 11.27 11.14
C ARG A 190 5.58 10.72 9.72
N PRO A 191 6.63 9.99 9.32
CA PRO A 191 6.64 9.29 8.04
C PRO A 191 5.57 8.19 8.03
N ARG A 192 5.10 7.84 6.84
CA ARG A 192 4.06 6.83 6.61
C ARG A 192 4.60 5.77 5.66
N ALA A 193 4.63 4.51 6.08
CA ALA A 193 5.02 3.39 5.22
C ALA A 193 3.78 2.71 4.65
N VAL A 194 3.84 2.34 3.37
CA VAL A 194 2.78 1.64 2.65
C VAL A 194 3.36 0.38 2.04
N ILE A 195 2.81 -0.77 2.42
CA ILE A 195 3.14 -2.10 1.91
C ILE A 195 1.86 -2.64 1.24
N ASP A 196 1.80 -2.57 -0.08
CA ASP A 196 0.70 -3.10 -0.90
C ASP A 196 1.16 -4.38 -1.59
N VAL A 197 0.52 -5.47 -1.19
CA VAL A 197 0.61 -6.75 -1.88
C VAL A 197 -0.67 -7.00 -2.65
N SER A 198 -0.50 -7.46 -3.87
CA SER A 198 -1.57 -7.61 -4.83
C SER A 198 -1.46 -8.92 -5.59
N ILE A 199 -2.59 -9.35 -6.14
CA ILE A 199 -2.71 -10.51 -7.00
C ILE A 199 -3.58 -10.13 -8.21
N PRO A 200 -3.37 -10.69 -9.41
CA PRO A 200 -4.21 -10.36 -10.56
C PRO A 200 -5.70 -10.59 -10.27
N GLU A 201 -6.57 -9.73 -10.81
CA GLU A 201 -8.01 -9.69 -10.47
C GLU A 201 -8.77 -11.01 -10.64
N ARG A 202 -8.28 -11.92 -11.49
CA ARG A 202 -8.88 -13.24 -11.71
C ARG A 202 -8.77 -14.19 -10.49
N TYR A 203 -7.85 -13.92 -9.58
CA TYR A 203 -7.58 -14.72 -8.39
C TYR A 203 -8.30 -14.12 -7.17
N SER A 204 -9.64 -14.11 -7.23
CA SER A 204 -10.46 -13.52 -6.17
C SER A 204 -10.62 -14.45 -4.97
N GLU A 205 -10.64 -15.77 -5.18
CA GLU A 205 -10.75 -16.77 -4.12
C GLU A 205 -9.53 -16.74 -3.20
N GLU A 206 -8.33 -16.67 -3.78
CA GLU A 206 -7.07 -16.60 -3.03
C GLU A 206 -6.97 -15.28 -2.25
N TRP A 207 -7.47 -14.19 -2.82
CA TRP A 207 -7.54 -12.89 -2.15
C TRP A 207 -8.52 -12.89 -0.98
N ASP A 208 -9.73 -13.45 -1.16
CA ASP A 208 -10.73 -13.56 -0.09
C ASP A 208 -10.23 -14.45 1.05
N SER A 209 -9.56 -15.55 0.71
CA SER A 209 -8.96 -16.44 1.69
C SER A 209 -7.82 -15.76 2.46
N ALA A 210 -6.98 -14.96 1.79
CA ALA A 210 -5.95 -14.15 2.45
C ALA A 210 -6.57 -13.09 3.38
N ILE A 211 -7.66 -12.43 2.99
CA ILE A 211 -8.40 -11.53 3.89
C ILE A 211 -8.89 -12.28 5.12
N LYS A 212 -9.52 -13.45 4.93
CA LYS A 212 -10.04 -14.28 6.03
C LYS A 212 -8.93 -14.57 7.05
N PHE A 213 -7.77 -15.04 6.56
CA PHE A 213 -6.59 -15.30 7.38
C PHE A 213 -6.15 -14.09 8.20
N ILE A 214 -6.14 -12.89 7.60
CA ILE A 214 -5.76 -11.64 8.29
C ILE A 214 -6.77 -11.26 9.38
N THR A 215 -8.05 -11.55 9.17
CA THR A 215 -9.15 -11.05 10.00
C THR A 215 -9.67 -12.03 11.05
N GLU A 216 -9.38 -13.32 10.93
CA GLU A 216 -9.91 -14.37 11.81
C GLU A 216 -8.84 -15.06 12.67
N TYR A 217 -7.60 -15.12 12.19
CA TYR A 217 -6.44 -15.74 12.86
C TYR A 217 -5.41 -14.68 13.21
#